data_AF-A0A090YTD1-F1
#
_entry.id   AF-A0A090YTD1-F1
#
_cell.length_a   1.000
_cell.length_b   1.000
_cell.length_c   1.000
_cell.angle_alpha   90.00
_cell.angle_beta   90.00
_cell.angle_gamma   90.00
#
_symmetry.space_group_name_H-M   'P 1'
#
loop_
_entity.id
_entity.type
_entity.pdbx_description
1 polymer ?
#
loop_
_entity_poly.entity_id
_entity_poly.type
_entity_poly.pdbx_seq_one_letter_code
_entity_poly.pdbx_strand_id
1 'polypeptide(L)'
;METKFWRTEKVEKGTRILLKENLNNVPKTMIIYFKRLKVAGLYLYPLTSSLVKLSVDEKEFIDTQIDKYGYIMNLEEVDFTDHSIPYPVVGVIKVNFSKGIVIEFRRDKDVVKLVERMDKAVEELLTSK
;
A
#
# COMPACT_ATOMS: atom_id res chain seq x y z
N MET A 1 -11.14 -0.94 12.73
CA MET A 1 -11.16 -2.33 12.20
C MET A 1 -9.76 -2.90 12.32
N GLU A 2 -9.63 -4.20 12.55
CA GLU A 2 -8.34 -4.87 12.56
C GLU A 2 -8.37 -6.13 11.68
N THR A 3 -7.23 -6.44 11.09
CA THR A 3 -7.01 -7.67 10.32
C THR A 3 -5.76 -8.39 10.83
N LYS A 4 -5.16 -9.28 10.03
CA LYS A 4 -4.02 -10.09 10.49
C LYS A 4 -2.80 -9.22 10.80
N PHE A 5 -2.43 -8.31 9.91
CA PHE A 5 -1.25 -7.47 10.06
C PHE A 5 -1.57 -6.00 10.39
N TRP A 6 -2.80 -5.56 10.12
CA TRP A 6 -3.14 -4.14 10.11
C TRP A 6 -4.18 -3.77 11.17
N ARG A 7 -4.03 -2.56 11.72
CA ARG A 7 -5.07 -1.86 12.49
C ARG A 7 -5.47 -0.59 11.73
N THR A 8 -6.74 -0.23 11.80
CA THR A 8 -7.27 1.00 11.23
C THR A 8 -7.93 1.87 12.28
N GLU A 9 -7.71 3.18 12.17
CA GLU A 9 -8.36 4.20 12.99
C GLU A 9 -8.86 5.35 12.09
N LYS A 10 -10.00 5.95 12.47
CA LYS A 10 -10.51 7.15 11.80
C LYS A 10 -9.76 8.36 12.35
N VAL A 11 -9.27 9.20 11.45
CA VAL A 11 -8.60 10.47 11.74
C VAL A 11 -9.27 11.58 10.94
N GLU A 12 -8.98 12.84 11.27
CA GLU A 12 -9.62 14.00 10.62
C GLU A 12 -9.52 13.95 9.08
N LYS A 13 -8.38 13.55 8.55
CA LYS A 13 -8.11 13.48 7.10
C LYS A 13 -8.31 12.08 6.49
N GLY A 14 -9.11 11.20 7.10
CA GLY A 14 -9.49 9.92 6.52
C GLY A 14 -9.31 8.72 7.44
N THR A 15 -8.80 7.61 6.89
CA THR A 15 -8.53 6.38 7.66
C THR A 15 -7.03 6.15 7.72
N ARG A 16 -6.47 6.11 8.93
CA ARG A 16 -5.08 5.72 9.14
C ARG A 16 -4.98 4.20 9.20
N ILE A 17 -4.05 3.63 8.44
CA ILE A 17 -3.75 2.20 8.41
C ILE A 17 -2.34 2.01 9.00
N LEU A 18 -2.26 1.26 10.08
CA LEU A 18 -1.06 1.04 10.89
C LEU A 18 -0.69 -0.45 10.91
N LEU A 19 0.61 -0.74 10.91
CA LEU A 19 1.10 -2.09 11.20
C LEU A 19 0.93 -2.39 12.69
N LYS A 20 0.50 -3.60 13.04
CA LYS A 20 0.35 -4.02 14.45
C LYS A 20 1.70 -4.08 15.18
N GLU A 21 1.71 -3.72 16.47
CA GLU A 21 2.94 -3.48 17.25
C GLU A 21 3.75 -4.75 17.63
N ASN A 22 3.25 -5.96 17.35
CA ASN A 22 3.87 -7.23 17.79
C ASN A 22 4.26 -8.17 16.63
N LEU A 23 4.62 -7.60 15.48
CA LEU A 23 5.00 -8.35 14.27
C LEU A 23 6.51 -8.31 14.05
N ASN A 24 7.25 -9.16 14.78
CA ASN A 24 8.73 -9.15 14.76
C ASN A 24 9.33 -9.53 13.39
N ASN A 25 8.57 -10.24 12.55
CA ASN A 25 8.98 -10.69 11.23
C ASN A 25 8.58 -9.73 10.09
N VAL A 26 7.77 -8.71 10.38
CA VAL A 26 7.28 -7.76 9.36
C VAL A 26 8.03 -6.44 9.47
N PRO A 27 8.72 -5.99 8.40
CA PRO A 27 9.40 -4.70 8.41
C PRO A 27 8.43 -3.53 8.61
N LYS A 28 8.83 -2.56 9.43
CA LYS A 28 8.01 -1.38 9.74
C LYS A 28 7.95 -0.40 8.57
N THR A 29 9.06 -0.25 7.84
CA THR A 29 9.13 0.57 6.63
C THR A 29 9.05 -0.35 5.42
N MET A 30 8.10 -0.08 4.53
CA MET A 30 7.89 -0.85 3.31
C MET A 30 7.53 0.09 2.16
N ILE A 31 7.92 -0.29 0.96
CA ILE A 31 7.53 0.35 -0.29
C ILE A 31 6.22 -0.26 -0.73
N ILE A 32 5.15 0.53 -0.75
CA ILE A 32 3.83 0.11 -1.22
C ILE A 32 3.60 0.53 -2.67
N TYR A 33 3.28 -0.45 -3.51
CA TYR A 33 2.87 -0.20 -4.89
C TYR A 33 1.37 -0.26 -4.98
N PHE A 34 0.77 0.80 -5.48
CA PHE A 34 -0.63 0.85 -5.85
C PHE A 34 -0.74 0.78 -7.37
N LYS A 35 -1.20 -0.36 -7.90
CA LYS A 35 -1.37 -0.56 -9.34
C LYS A 35 -2.83 -0.67 -9.73
N ARG A 36 -3.17 -0.21 -10.94
CA ARG A 36 -4.49 -0.44 -11.53
C ARG A 36 -4.67 -1.93 -11.83
N LEU A 37 -5.87 -2.45 -11.59
CA LEU A 37 -6.22 -3.79 -12.06
C LEU A 37 -6.47 -3.73 -13.58
N LYS A 38 -5.88 -4.68 -14.30
CA LYS A 38 -6.13 -4.89 -15.73
C LYS A 38 -6.89 -6.19 -15.88
N VAL A 39 -8.09 -6.14 -16.47
CA VAL A 39 -8.94 -7.31 -16.74
C VAL A 39 -9.16 -7.38 -18.25
N ALA A 40 -8.84 -8.52 -18.86
CA ALA A 40 -9.02 -8.75 -20.30
C ALA A 40 -8.46 -7.62 -21.20
N GLY A 41 -7.28 -7.08 -20.85
CA GLY A 41 -6.66 -6.00 -21.63
C GLY A 41 -7.09 -4.58 -21.25
N LEU A 42 -8.19 -4.41 -20.51
CA LEU A 42 -8.77 -3.11 -20.18
C LEU A 42 -8.44 -2.67 -18.74
N TYR A 43 -8.16 -1.37 -18.57
CA TYR A 43 -8.06 -0.74 -17.25
C TYR A 43 -9.46 -0.34 -16.77
N LEU A 44 -9.89 -0.87 -15.63
CA LEU A 44 -11.23 -0.61 -15.09
C LEU A 44 -11.24 0.64 -14.18
N TYR A 45 -11.65 1.79 -14.73
CA TYR A 45 -11.82 3.06 -14.01
C TYR A 45 -13.29 3.29 -13.60
N PRO A 46 -13.61 3.85 -12.40
CA PRO A 46 -12.83 3.98 -11.18
C PRO A 46 -13.01 2.76 -10.24
N LEU A 47 -13.53 1.65 -10.78
CA LEU A 47 -14.05 0.51 -10.02
C LEU A 47 -12.97 -0.38 -9.38
N THR A 48 -11.70 -0.25 -9.78
CA THR A 48 -10.63 -1.14 -9.33
C THR A 48 -9.55 -0.45 -8.52
N SER A 49 -9.75 -0.43 -7.20
CA SER A 49 -9.05 -1.35 -6.32
C SER A 49 -7.55 -1.53 -6.61
N SER A 50 -6.73 -0.63 -6.05
CA SER A 50 -5.28 -0.69 -6.15
C SER A 50 -4.77 -2.08 -5.75
N LEU A 51 -4.12 -2.79 -6.67
CA LEU A 51 -3.31 -3.95 -6.32
C LEU A 51 -2.18 -3.44 -5.43
N VAL A 52 -1.99 -4.09 -4.30
CA VAL A 52 -0.97 -3.76 -3.31
C VAL A 52 0.18 -4.72 -3.51
N LYS A 53 1.40 -4.20 -3.65
CA LYS A 53 2.62 -4.98 -3.43
C LYS A 53 3.47 -4.29 -2.38
N LEU A 54 4.24 -5.06 -1.63
CA LEU A 54 5.18 -4.56 -0.65
C LEU A 54 6.58 -5.03 -1.03
N SER A 55 7.57 -4.15 -0.91
CA SER A 55 8.99 -4.48 -0.96
C SER A 55 9.72 -3.74 0.15
N VAL A 56 10.89 -4.22 0.52
CA VAL A 56 11.71 -3.69 1.61
C VAL A 56 13.03 -3.12 1.14
N ASP A 57 13.41 -3.38 -0.11
CA ASP A 57 14.67 -2.95 -0.70
C ASP A 57 14.40 -1.97 -1.86
N GLU A 58 15.00 -0.78 -1.78
CA GLU A 58 14.96 0.21 -2.85
C GLU A 58 15.61 -0.32 -4.12
N LYS A 59 16.62 -1.18 -4.00
CA LYS A 59 17.26 -1.82 -5.15
C LYS A 59 16.30 -2.79 -5.84
N GLU A 60 15.59 -3.63 -5.08
CA GLU A 60 14.56 -4.50 -5.63
C GLU A 60 13.42 -3.69 -6.30
N PHE A 61 13.09 -2.52 -5.74
CA PHE A 61 12.20 -1.56 -6.39
C PHE A 61 12.77 -1.06 -7.72
N ILE A 62 14.01 -0.57 -7.75
CA ILE A 62 14.67 -0.07 -8.96
C ILE A 62 14.76 -1.16 -10.03
N ASP A 63 15.23 -2.36 -9.67
CA ASP A 63 15.37 -3.50 -10.57
C ASP A 63 14.00 -3.91 -11.16
N THR A 64 12.95 -3.97 -10.33
CA THR A 64 11.57 -4.24 -10.80
C THR A 64 11.03 -3.14 -11.72
N GLN A 65 11.37 -1.87 -11.48
CA GLN A 65 10.93 -0.77 -12.33
C GLN A 65 11.62 -0.78 -13.68
N ILE A 66 12.94 -0.98 -13.68
CA ILE A 66 13.76 -1.07 -14.91
C ILE A 66 13.30 -2.25 -15.76
N ASP A 67 13.20 -3.44 -15.17
CA ASP A 67 12.80 -4.66 -15.89
C ASP A 67 11.40 -4.54 -16.51
N LYS A 68 10.45 -3.95 -15.77
CA LYS A 68 9.05 -3.93 -16.17
C LYS A 68 8.63 -2.73 -17.01
N TYR A 69 9.24 -1.57 -16.81
CA TYR A 69 8.80 -0.31 -17.40
C TYR A 69 9.89 0.41 -18.18
N GLY A 70 11.17 0.01 -18.07
CA GLY A 70 12.29 0.63 -18.78
C GLY A 70 12.68 2.02 -18.25
N TYR A 71 12.09 2.49 -17.15
CA TYR A 71 12.43 3.75 -16.48
C TYR A 71 12.15 3.66 -14.97
N ILE A 72 12.84 4.51 -14.20
CA ILE A 72 12.68 4.60 -12.75
C ILE A 72 11.58 5.62 -12.45
N MET A 73 10.49 5.19 -11.79
CA MET A 73 9.56 6.12 -11.16
C MET A 73 10.19 6.70 -9.89
N ASN A 74 10.00 8.00 -9.64
CA ASN A 74 10.45 8.62 -8.39
C ASN A 74 9.78 7.93 -7.20
N LEU A 75 10.58 7.45 -6.25
CA LEU A 75 10.09 6.91 -4.99
C LEU A 75 9.81 8.08 -4.05
N GLU A 76 8.53 8.38 -3.83
CA GLU A 76 8.13 9.43 -2.88
C GLU A 76 8.09 8.86 -1.47
N GLU A 77 8.80 9.50 -0.56
CA GLU A 77 8.65 9.30 0.89
C GLU A 77 7.70 10.38 1.41
N VAL A 78 6.55 9.95 1.96
CA VAL A 78 5.49 10.86 2.40
C VAL A 78 5.25 10.66 3.90
N ASP A 79 5.31 11.75 4.67
CA ASP A 79 4.89 11.75 6.06
C ASP A 79 3.38 12.01 6.16
N PHE A 80 2.63 10.96 6.49
CA PHE A 80 1.17 10.97 6.64
C PHE A 80 0.70 11.49 8.02
N THR A 81 1.57 12.11 8.81
CA THR A 81 1.15 12.81 10.03
C THR A 81 0.16 13.93 9.68
N ASP A 82 0.43 14.69 8.62
CA ASP A 82 -0.40 15.82 8.16
C ASP A 82 -0.99 15.64 6.75
N HIS A 83 -0.61 14.58 6.03
CA HIS A 83 -1.03 14.33 4.65
C HIS A 83 -1.95 13.11 4.56
N SER A 84 -2.84 13.14 3.57
CA SER A 84 -3.72 12.04 3.20
C SER A 84 -3.67 11.84 1.68
N ILE A 85 -4.00 10.63 1.23
CA ILE A 85 -4.15 10.33 -0.21
C ILE A 85 -5.57 9.90 -0.55
N PRO A 86 -6.15 10.38 -1.66
CA PRO A 86 -7.49 9.98 -2.07
C PRO A 86 -7.49 8.56 -2.65
N TYR A 87 -8.45 7.74 -2.22
CA TYR A 87 -8.71 6.42 -2.81
C TYR A 87 -9.71 6.51 -3.99
N PRO A 88 -9.46 5.81 -5.12
CA PRO A 88 -8.32 4.93 -5.41
C PRO A 88 -7.04 5.69 -5.77
N VAL A 89 -5.90 5.17 -5.34
CA VAL A 89 -4.57 5.71 -5.61
C VAL A 89 -3.80 4.82 -6.59
N VAL A 90 -2.93 5.41 -7.41
CA VAL A 90 -1.94 4.72 -8.24
C VAL A 90 -0.60 5.40 -8.03
N GLY A 91 0.44 4.63 -7.80
CA GLY A 91 1.77 5.15 -7.54
C GLY A 91 2.60 4.19 -6.72
N VAL A 92 3.80 4.63 -6.36
CA VAL A 92 4.68 3.88 -5.46
C VAL A 92 5.16 4.82 -4.37
N ILE A 93 4.98 4.40 -3.13
CA ILE A 93 5.21 5.26 -1.96
C ILE A 93 6.03 4.45 -0.96
N LYS A 94 7.09 5.06 -0.42
CA LYS A 94 7.82 4.51 0.72
C LYS A 94 7.12 4.97 2.00
N VAL A 95 6.70 4.03 2.82
CA VAL A 95 5.86 4.31 4.00
C VAL A 95 6.47 3.65 5.23
N ASN A 96 6.60 4.43 6.31
CA ASN A 96 6.80 3.89 7.65
C ASN A 96 5.44 3.54 8.28
N PHE A 97 5.05 2.27 8.21
CA PHE A 97 3.77 1.79 8.72
C PHE A 97 3.67 1.73 10.25
N SER A 98 4.75 2.01 11.00
CA SER A 98 4.61 2.28 12.44
C SER A 98 3.94 3.64 12.71
N LYS A 99 4.10 4.61 11.79
CA LYS A 99 3.37 5.89 11.80
C LYS A 99 2.06 5.81 11.01
N GLY A 100 2.01 4.87 10.06
CA GLY A 100 0.83 4.54 9.27
C GLY A 100 0.68 5.39 8.01
N ILE A 101 -0.20 4.94 7.12
CA ILE A 101 -0.64 5.68 5.93
C ILE A 101 -2.05 6.19 6.13
N VAL A 102 -2.33 7.43 5.75
CA VAL A 102 -3.68 8.02 5.83
C VAL A 102 -4.29 8.07 4.45
N ILE A 103 -5.45 7.42 4.29
CA ILE A 103 -6.15 7.32 3.01
C ILE A 103 -7.59 7.81 3.19
N GLU A 104 -8.03 8.67 2.28
CA GLU A 104 -9.41 9.15 2.19
C GLU A 104 -10.25 8.19 1.36
N PHE A 105 -11.22 7.56 2.00
CA PHE A 105 -12.14 6.63 1.35
C PHE A 105 -13.52 7.24 1.21
N ARG A 106 -14.12 7.10 0.02
CA ARG A 106 -15.52 7.48 -0.21
C ARG A 106 -16.52 6.52 0.44
N ARG A 107 -16.11 5.27 0.71
CA ARG A 107 -16.98 4.19 1.19
C ARG A 107 -16.21 3.29 2.14
N ASP A 108 -16.80 2.91 3.27
CA ASP A 108 -16.13 2.05 4.26
C ASP A 108 -15.78 0.66 3.70
N LYS A 109 -16.59 0.12 2.78
CA LYS A 109 -16.27 -1.14 2.10
C LYS A 109 -14.95 -1.12 1.33
N ASP A 110 -14.50 0.06 0.91
CA ASP A 110 -13.24 0.21 0.18
C ASP A 110 -12.04 0.15 1.14
N VAL A 111 -12.22 0.53 2.41
CA VAL A 111 -11.24 0.33 3.49
C VAL A 111 -10.99 -1.16 3.69
N VAL A 112 -12.07 -1.93 3.88
CA VAL A 112 -12.01 -3.39 4.11
C VAL A 112 -11.23 -4.06 2.98
N LYS A 113 -11.63 -3.79 1.73
CA LYS A 113 -10.99 -4.38 0.55
C LYS A 113 -9.51 -4.02 0.41
N LEU A 114 -9.12 -2.80 0.77
CA LEU A 114 -7.71 -2.41 0.68
C LEU A 114 -6.90 -3.13 1.74
N VAL A 115 -7.36 -3.14 2.99
CA VAL A 115 -6.64 -3.75 4.11
C VAL A 115 -6.49 -5.27 3.91
N GLU A 116 -7.51 -5.96 3.38
CA GLU A 116 -7.41 -7.37 2.99
C GLU A 116 -6.33 -7.63 1.92
N ARG A 117 -6.14 -6.70 0.97
CA ARG A 117 -5.05 -6.82 0.00
C ARG A 117 -3.70 -6.53 0.60
N MET A 118 -3.63 -5.59 1.53
CA MET A 118 -2.41 -5.32 2.26
C MET A 118 -2.02 -6.54 3.11
N ASP A 119 -2.96 -7.26 3.71
CA ASP A 119 -2.67 -8.53 4.40
C ASP A 119 -2.03 -9.54 3.45
N LYS A 120 -2.65 -9.79 2.29
CA LYS A 120 -2.10 -10.69 1.26
C LYS A 120 -0.72 -10.27 0.80
N ALA A 121 -0.49 -8.97 0.60
CA ALA A 121 0.81 -8.45 0.18
C ALA A 121 1.90 -8.68 1.25
N VAL A 122 1.56 -8.63 2.54
CA VAL A 122 2.49 -8.98 3.62
C VAL A 122 2.79 -10.49 3.59
N GLU A 123 1.79 -11.34 3.38
CA GLU A 123 2.00 -12.79 3.27
C GLU A 123 2.92 -13.15 2.10
N GLU A 124 2.70 -12.53 0.94
CA GLU A 124 3.56 -12.68 -0.24
C GLU A 124 4.99 -12.21 0.05
N LEU A 125 5.16 -11.05 0.70
CA LEU A 125 6.47 -10.53 1.09
C LEU A 125 7.22 -11.48 2.02
N LEU A 126 6.52 -12.08 2.99
CA LEU A 126 7.11 -13.00 3.95
C LEU A 126 7.45 -14.38 3.34
N THR A 127 6.73 -14.79 2.30
CA THR A 127 6.93 -16.09 1.62
C THR A 127 7.98 -16.01 0.50
N SER A 128 8.23 -14.81 -0.03
CA SER A 128 9.20 -14.58 -1.13
C SER A 128 10.63 -14.36 -0.65
N LYS A 129 10.89 -14.42 0.67
CA LYS A 129 12.22 -14.40 1.28
C LYS A 129 12.76 -15.81 1.45
#